data_AF-A0A967EUT5-F1
#
_entry.id   AF-A0A967EUT5-F1
#
_cell.length_a   1.000
_cell.length_b   1.000
_cell.length_c   1.000
_cell.angle_alpha   90.00
_cell.angle_beta   90.00
_cell.angle_gamma   90.00
#
_symmetry.space_group_name_H-M   'P 1'
#
loop_
_entity.id
_entity.type
_entity.pdbx_description
1 polymer ?
#
loop_
_entity_poly.entity_id
_entity_poly.type
_entity_poly.pdbx_seq_one_letter_code
_entity_poly.pdbx_strand_id
1 'polypeptide(L)' 'SRHAIVLGVDEQGTVVHNLQDPDGAYAVITGVRQYDGYLYFGSLADPAIARLRLSDD' A
#
# COMPACT_ATOMS: atom_id res chain seq x y z
N SER A 1 -11.96 3.59 12.52
CA SER A 1 -12.06 3.43 11.05
C SER A 1 -10.78 2.78 10.58
N ARG A 2 -10.84 1.76 9.72
CA ARG A 2 -9.68 1.07 9.14
C ARG A 2 -9.37 1.67 7.75
N HIS A 3 -9.22 2.99 7.65
CA HIS A 3 -8.92 3.64 6.37
C HIS A 3 -7.40 3.68 6.17
N ALA A 4 -6.89 2.95 5.18
CA ALA A 4 -5.49 2.99 4.80
C ALA A 4 -5.27 3.80 3.51
N ILE A 5 -4.14 4.51 3.47
CA ILE A 5 -3.68 5.26 2.31
C ILE A 5 -2.21 4.92 2.05
N VAL A 6 -1.86 4.66 0.80
CA VAL A 6 -0.49 4.49 0.32
C VAL A 6 -0.26 5.44 -0.84
N LEU A 7 0.78 6.27 -0.73
CA LEU A 7 1.16 7.23 -1.77
C LEU A 7 2.48 6.80 -2.42
N GLY A 8 2.48 6.74 -3.74
CA GLY A 8 3.70 6.64 -4.54
C GLY A 8 4.14 8.04 -4.95
N VAL A 9 5.41 8.38 -4.68
CA VAL A 9 5.99 9.68 -5.01
C VAL A 9 7.20 9.51 -5.93
N ASP A 10 7.40 10.43 -6.86
CA ASP A 10 8.60 10.49 -7.70
C ASP A 10 9.79 11.17 -6.98
N GLU A 11 10.93 11.26 -7.67
CA GLU A 11 12.16 11.88 -7.15
C GLU A 11 12.01 13.39 -6.86
N GLN A 12 10.98 14.04 -7.41
CA GLN A 12 10.67 15.45 -7.22
C GLN A 12 9.63 15.65 -6.10
N GLY A 13 9.15 14.58 -5.48
CA GLY A 13 8.12 14.62 -4.44
C GLY A 13 6.69 14.77 -4.98
N THR A 14 6.48 14.57 -6.28
CA THR A 14 5.15 14.56 -6.89
C THR A 14 4.46 13.24 -6.58
N VAL A 15 3.19 13.30 -6.18
CA VAL A 15 2.38 12.09 -6.01
C VAL A 15 2.00 11.55 -7.39
N VAL A 16 2.53 10.37 -7.72
CA VAL A 16 2.28 9.67 -9.00
C VAL A 16 1.29 8.50 -8.83
N HIS A 17 1.10 8.01 -7.59
CA HIS A 17 0.11 6.98 -7.27
C HIS A 17 -0.59 7.27 -5.94
N ASN A 18 -1.88 6.94 -5.85
CA ASN A 18 -2.69 7.10 -4.65
C ASN A 18 -3.62 5.90 -4.49
N LEU A 19 -3.28 4.98 -3.58
CA LEU A 19 -4.10 3.82 -3.23
C LEU A 19 -4.83 4.10 -1.92
N GLN A 20 -6.14 3.89 -1.91
CA GLN A 20 -6.99 4.07 -0.73
C GLN A 20 -7.87 2.85 -0.51
N ASP A 21 -8.05 2.48 0.74
CA ASP A 21 -8.94 1.40 1.17
C ASP A 21 -9.98 1.96 2.16
N PRO A 22 -11.08 2.57 1.66
CA PRO A 22 -12.10 3.16 2.51
C PRO A 22 -12.94 2.11 3.25
N ASP A 23 -13.02 0.89 2.73
CA ASP A 23 -13.80 -0.22 3.29
C ASP A 23 -13.00 -1.01 4.35
N GLY A 24 -11.67 -0.94 4.30
CA GLY A 24 -10.79 -1.19 5.43
C GLY A 24 -10.39 -2.65 5.66
N ALA A 25 -9.89 -3.29 4.62
CA ALA A 25 -9.30 -4.62 4.66
C ALA A 25 -7.98 -4.67 5.45
N TYR A 26 -7.16 -3.62 5.40
CA TYR A 26 -5.83 -3.58 6.05
C TYR A 26 -5.53 -2.17 6.58
N ALA A 27 -4.89 -2.04 7.74
CA ALA A 27 -4.67 -0.73 8.36
C ALA A 27 -3.34 -0.61 9.11
N VAL A 28 -2.99 0.61 9.51
CA VAL A 28 -1.74 0.92 10.25
C VAL A 28 -0.51 0.46 9.46
N ILE A 29 -0.51 0.75 8.15
CA ILE A 29 0.59 0.40 7.25
C ILE A 29 1.83 1.19 7.66
N THR A 30 2.92 0.48 7.95
CA THR A 30 4.21 1.08 8.34
C THR A 30 5.26 0.98 7.24
N GLY A 31 5.01 0.17 6.21
CA GLY A 31 5.92 0.03 5.08
C GLY A 31 5.25 -0.65 3.89
N VAL A 32 5.74 -0.28 2.70
CA VAL A 32 5.31 -0.85 1.43
C VAL A 32 6.55 -1.24 0.63
N ARG A 33 6.54 -2.42 0.01
CA ARG A 33 7.62 -2.87 -0.87
C ARG A 33 7.06 -3.45 -2.16
N GLN A 34 7.56 -2.98 -3.29
CA GLN A 34 7.31 -3.60 -4.59
C GLN A 34 8.31 -4.73 -4.84
N TYR A 35 7.81 -5.90 -5.24
CA TYR A 35 8.63 -7.02 -5.68
C TYR A 35 7.80 -7.97 -6.54
N ASP A 36 8.37 -8.43 -7.65
CA ASP A 36 7.79 -9.47 -8.53
C ASP A 36 6.32 -9.20 -8.93
N GLY A 37 6.02 -7.96 -9.34
CA GLY A 37 4.66 -7.58 -9.74
C GLY A 37 3.65 -7.44 -8.60
N TYR A 38 4.09 -7.44 -7.33
CA TYR A 38 3.23 -7.19 -6.18
C TYR A 38 3.72 -6.00 -5.36
N LEU A 39 2.77 -5.34 -4.70
CA LEU A 39 3.01 -4.52 -3.51
C LEU A 39 2.78 -5.38 -2.27
N TYR A 40 3.71 -5.33 -1.33
CA TYR A 40 3.60 -5.96 -0.01
C TYR A 40 3.46 -4.87 1.04
N PHE A 41 2.51 -5.03 1.96
CA PHE A 41 2.20 -4.07 3.00
C PHE A 41 2.46 -4.69 4.37
N GLY A 42 3.26 -4.01 5.20
CA GLY A 42 3.49 -4.37 6.60
C GLY A 42 2.64 -3.51 7.54
N SER A 43 2.15 -4.11 8.62
CA SER A 43 1.37 -3.44 9.67
C SER A 43 1.85 -3.86 11.05
N LEU A 44 1.71 -2.95 12.02
CA LEU A 44 1.88 -3.26 13.45
C LEU A 44 0.57 -3.67 14.13
N ALA A 45 -0.57 -3.50 13.45
CA ALA A 45 -1.90 -3.81 13.97
C ALA A 45 -2.50 -5.09 13.39
N ASP A 46 -2.00 -5.57 12.24
CA ASP A 46 -2.48 -6.77 11.58
C ASP A 46 -1.47 -7.94 11.69
N PRO A 47 -1.94 -9.18 11.93
CA PRO A 47 -1.06 -10.33 12.17
C PRO A 47 -0.47 -10.96 10.88
N ALA A 48 -0.75 -10.38 9.72
CA ALA A 48 -0.36 -10.91 8.41
C ALA A 48 0.22 -9.82 7.51
N ILE A 49 0.95 -10.22 6.48
CA ILE A 49 1.41 -9.33 5.40
C ILE A 49 0.33 -9.31 4.31
N ALA A 50 -0.18 -8.13 3.98
CA ALA A 50 -1.09 -7.97 2.84
C ALA A 50 -0.29 -7.82 1.54
N ARG A 51 -0.90 -8.21 0.41
CA ARG A 51 -0.32 -7.97 -0.91
C ARG A 51 -1.38 -7.56 -1.94
N LEU A 52 -0.97 -6.71 -2.88
CA LEU A 52 -1.78 -6.28 -4.03
C LEU A 52 -1.01 -6.60 -5.30
N ARG A 53 -1.67 -7.23 -6.28
CA ARG A 53 -1.08 -7.48 -7.60
C ARG A 53 -1.08 -6.18 -8.40
N LEU A 54 0.05 -5.83 -8.99
CA LEU A 54 0.14 -4.77 -9.98
C LEU A 54 -0.42 -5.30 -11.31
N SER A 55 -1.27 -4.50 -11.96
CA SER A 55 -1.65 -4.78 -13.35
C SER A 55 -0.42 -4.66 -14.25
N ASP A 56 -0.38 -5.51 -15.26
CA ASP A 56 0.53 -5.32 -16.39
C ASP A 56 -0.13 -4.25 -17.27
N ASP A 57 0.25 -2.99 -17.09
CA ASP A 57 -0.21 -1.88 -17.94
C ASP A 57 0.42 -1.94 -19.34
#